data_AF-A0A958LBK9-F1
#
_entry.id   AF-A0A958LBK9-F1
#
_cell.length_a   1.000
_cell.length_b   1.000
_cell.length_c   1.000
_cell.angle_alpha   90.00
_cell.angle_beta   90.00
_cell.angle_gamma   90.00
#
_symmetry.space_group_name_H-M   'P 1'
#
loop_
_entity.id
_entity.type
_entity.pdbx_description
1 polymer ?
#
loop_
_entity_poly.entity_id
_entity_poly.type
_entity_poly.pdbx_seq_one_letter_code
_entity_poly.pdbx_strand_id
1 'polypeptide(L)'
;MPLTLLRPHLLAAKNRFSAKRDAGHSMVQDALIGSICVVMMAALYRTVHTFLLRIMSSGDFAAVLPDKIVGISFLGLFILLLLSNIIAGLSFFYGSRDMPLLLSLPVSNLELYVTRLVLATINSSWVMVVFGIPIIFAFRSALDLPWRFLGITALSLIPFLFIPAAFASVLITAVVNAAPVNRLREVLGVFLVVAILGMFYVVQELQIGTSGGPGQMDSLLTALAAISDPNPVWLPSDWISRIVIAEMHQAPQSLTPALLLVVSALGLTSLGYLSFDWGFLRGWTRCLRGQRSARIHRSPLIAHLARRFLPLPAQFRAMALKEARMFFRDPAQCIQLLFLLLVTLVYLYNFRALREIAVGSVETHGWWQTILCIANIALGGCVVAAISTRFVFPTLSLEGQAYWIARCAPLTLHDLVLHKFWIWLWPICILALILLMAGAAAIDVTPAGVFLSGMIGIALSVGIVGLAVGVGATYATFDWDTPTQIAASFGSLVFMLLAITLVMITMIPAALLIVLSCVPGVVVRLRHVDYLTLIACSSFLALFVNFYTARWALRAGTESLRRLER
;
A
#
# COMPACT_ATOMS: atom_id res chain seq x y z
N MET A 1 25.72 21.00 12.77
CA MET A 1 25.38 19.72 13.41
C MET A 1 23.95 19.39 13.00
N PRO A 2 23.71 18.83 11.81
CA PRO A 2 22.37 18.64 11.25
C PRO A 2 21.49 17.62 12.01
N LEU A 3 22.06 16.88 12.96
CA LEU A 3 21.38 15.82 13.72
C LEU A 3 20.60 16.33 14.95
N THR A 4 20.78 17.58 15.37
CA THR A 4 20.11 18.12 16.56
C THR A 4 18.59 18.18 16.41
N LEU A 5 18.10 18.49 15.21
CA LEU A 5 16.66 18.51 14.88
C LEU A 5 16.05 17.12 14.72
N LEU A 6 16.86 16.08 14.51
CA LEU A 6 16.41 14.69 14.50
C LEU A 6 16.22 14.13 15.91
N ARG A 7 16.92 14.71 16.91
CA ARG A 7 16.90 14.23 18.30
C ARG A 7 15.50 14.21 18.92
N PRO A 8 14.62 15.24 18.77
CA PRO A 8 13.26 15.18 19.28
C PRO A 8 12.45 14.02 18.70
N HIS A 9 12.61 13.71 17.40
CA HIS A 9 11.94 12.58 16.77
C HIS A 9 12.44 11.23 17.30
N LEU A 10 13.77 11.10 17.49
CA LEU A 10 14.37 9.90 18.08
C LEU A 10 13.96 9.73 19.55
N LEU A 11 13.92 10.81 20.32
CA LEU A 11 13.46 10.81 21.71
C LEU A 11 11.96 10.52 21.81
N ALA A 12 11.14 11.08 20.91
CA ALA A 12 9.71 10.76 20.84
C ALA A 12 9.49 9.28 20.49
N ALA A 13 10.27 8.72 19.55
CA ALA A 13 10.23 7.29 19.25
C ALA A 13 10.64 6.44 20.47
N LYS A 14 11.76 6.77 21.11
CA LYS A 14 12.24 6.09 22.32
C LYS A 14 11.22 6.17 23.47
N ASN A 15 10.65 7.35 23.70
CA ASN A 15 9.67 7.57 24.75
C ASN A 15 8.34 6.89 24.42
N ARG A 16 7.94 6.75 23.15
CA ARG A 16 6.78 5.93 22.78
C ARG A 16 6.98 4.45 23.11
N PHE A 17 8.19 3.91 22.94
CA PHE A 17 8.51 2.56 23.38
C PHE A 17 8.57 2.45 24.91
N SER A 18 9.05 3.47 25.62
CA SER A 18 9.16 3.46 27.09
C SER A 18 7.82 3.71 27.80
N ALA A 19 7.04 4.70 27.38
CA ALA A 19 5.73 5.04 27.97
C ALA A 19 4.67 3.96 27.74
N LYS A 20 4.78 3.18 26.65
CA LYS A 20 4.00 1.95 26.47
C LYS A 20 4.22 0.93 27.58
N ARG A 21 5.42 0.91 28.18
CA ARG A 21 5.78 -0.01 29.27
C ARG A 21 5.06 0.35 30.58
N ASP A 22 4.76 1.64 30.79
CA ASP A 22 4.08 2.15 31.98
C ASP A 22 2.54 2.09 31.88
N ALA A 23 1.98 2.08 30.66
CA ALA A 23 0.53 2.07 30.40
C ALA A 23 -0.12 0.66 30.45
N GLY A 24 0.56 -0.35 31.00
CA GLY A 24 0.03 -1.72 31.09
C GLY A 24 -0.15 -2.44 29.74
N HIS A 25 0.51 -1.95 28.68
CA HIS A 25 0.65 -2.69 27.42
C HIS A 25 1.62 -3.85 27.66
N SER A 26 1.13 -5.08 27.53
CA SER A 26 1.92 -6.26 27.85
C SER A 26 3.04 -6.45 26.81
N MET A 27 4.25 -6.76 27.28
CA MET A 27 5.37 -7.24 26.45
C MET A 27 4.94 -8.34 25.46
N VAL A 28 3.88 -9.08 25.80
CA VAL A 28 3.22 -10.08 24.97
C VAL A 28 2.66 -9.51 23.67
N GLN A 29 2.07 -8.30 23.66
CA GLN A 29 1.54 -7.69 22.43
C GLN A 29 2.64 -7.29 21.46
N ASP A 30 3.72 -6.66 21.97
CA ASP A 30 4.87 -6.30 21.14
C ASP A 30 5.60 -7.55 20.64
N ALA A 31 5.72 -8.59 21.47
CA ALA A 31 6.24 -9.90 21.06
C ALA A 31 5.35 -10.59 20.01
N LEU A 32 4.02 -10.48 20.14
CA LEU A 32 3.08 -11.01 19.15
C LEU A 32 3.22 -10.29 17.81
N ILE A 33 3.26 -8.96 17.79
CA ILE A 33 3.45 -8.16 16.56
C ILE A 33 4.81 -8.49 15.93
N GLY A 34 5.86 -8.57 16.74
CA GLY A 34 7.18 -8.99 16.28
C GLY A 34 7.16 -10.39 15.67
N SER A 35 6.48 -11.34 16.31
CA SER A 35 6.34 -12.71 15.80
C SER A 35 5.59 -12.77 14.47
N ILE A 36 4.50 -12.00 14.30
CA ILE A 36 3.75 -11.92 13.05
C ILE A 36 4.64 -11.36 11.93
N CYS A 37 5.39 -10.29 12.23
CA CYS A 37 6.31 -9.70 11.27
C CYS A 37 7.37 -10.72 10.82
N VAL A 38 8.00 -11.44 11.76
CA VAL A 38 9.01 -12.47 11.47
C VAL A 38 8.42 -13.63 10.67
N VAL A 39 7.23 -14.13 11.05
CA VAL A 39 6.53 -15.21 10.31
C VAL A 39 6.25 -14.77 8.89
N MET A 40 5.80 -13.54 8.68
CA MET A 40 5.51 -13.02 7.34
C MET A 40 6.79 -12.81 6.52
N MET A 41 7.87 -12.31 7.12
CA MET A 41 9.18 -12.22 6.47
C MET A 41 9.70 -13.61 6.07
N ALA A 42 9.54 -14.61 6.94
CA ALA A 42 9.91 -15.99 6.65
C ALA A 42 9.04 -16.62 5.55
N ALA A 43 7.74 -16.34 5.55
CA ALA A 43 6.83 -16.78 4.49
C ALA A 43 7.20 -16.14 3.14
N LEU A 44 7.50 -14.84 3.12
CA LEU A 44 7.94 -14.13 1.91
C LEU A 44 9.27 -14.69 1.40
N TYR A 45 10.26 -14.86 2.28
CA TYR A 45 11.54 -15.50 1.96
C TYR A 45 11.32 -16.89 1.34
N ARG A 46 10.51 -17.74 1.99
CA ARG A 46 10.26 -19.12 1.52
C ARG A 46 9.55 -19.14 0.16
N THR A 47 8.60 -18.24 -0.05
CA THR A 47 7.86 -18.12 -1.32
C THR A 47 8.79 -17.73 -2.46
N VAL A 48 9.57 -16.66 -2.27
CA VAL A 48 10.53 -16.18 -3.28
C VAL A 48 11.63 -17.22 -3.53
N HIS A 49 12.16 -17.83 -2.47
CA HIS A 49 13.18 -18.87 -2.58
C HIS A 49 12.69 -20.09 -3.37
N THR A 50 11.49 -20.59 -3.05
CA THR A 50 10.90 -21.73 -3.77
C THR A 50 10.61 -21.39 -5.23
N PHE A 51 10.17 -20.15 -5.49
CA PHE A 51 9.95 -19.65 -6.84
C PHE A 51 11.25 -19.60 -7.66
N LEU A 52 12.33 -19.06 -7.08
CA LEU A 52 13.65 -19.00 -7.72
C LEU A 52 14.20 -20.40 -8.01
N LEU A 53 14.13 -21.34 -7.06
CA LEU A 53 14.58 -22.72 -7.28
C LEU A 53 13.81 -23.41 -8.41
N ARG A 54 12.50 -23.17 -8.52
CA ARG A 54 11.68 -23.72 -9.62
C ARG A 54 12.11 -23.16 -10.98
N ILE A 55 12.39 -21.86 -11.06
CA ILE A 55 12.90 -21.22 -12.29
C ILE A 55 14.27 -21.79 -12.67
N MET A 56 15.16 -21.97 -11.69
CA MET A 56 16.49 -22.51 -11.96
C MET A 56 16.43 -23.98 -12.42
N SER A 57 15.44 -24.74 -11.96
CA SER A 57 15.25 -26.14 -12.39
C SER A 57 14.73 -26.31 -13.82
N SER A 58 14.19 -25.25 -14.45
CA SER A 58 13.56 -25.32 -15.77
C SER A 58 14.51 -25.14 -16.97
N GLY A 59 15.83 -25.24 -16.78
CA GLY A 59 16.83 -25.41 -17.85
C GLY A 59 17.06 -24.20 -18.77
N ASP A 60 16.08 -23.86 -19.61
CA ASP A 60 16.25 -22.97 -20.76
C ASP A 60 16.38 -21.47 -20.39
N PHE A 61 15.99 -21.08 -19.17
CA PHE A 61 15.92 -19.68 -18.74
C PHE A 61 16.65 -19.37 -17.43
N ALA A 62 17.39 -20.34 -16.88
CA ALA A 62 18.04 -20.25 -15.58
C ALA A 62 19.05 -19.08 -15.48
N ALA A 63 19.68 -18.69 -16.60
CA ALA A 63 20.69 -17.63 -16.63
C ALA A 63 20.12 -16.21 -16.81
N VAL A 64 19.00 -16.04 -17.51
CA VAL A 64 18.50 -14.71 -17.94
C VAL A 64 17.37 -14.19 -17.04
N LEU A 65 16.53 -15.09 -16.52
CA LEU A 65 15.33 -14.70 -15.79
C LEU A 65 15.63 -14.02 -14.44
N PRO A 66 16.61 -14.47 -13.63
CA PRO A 66 16.96 -13.79 -12.38
C PRO A 66 17.35 -12.32 -12.58
N ASP A 67 18.14 -12.03 -13.63
CA ASP A 67 18.60 -10.68 -13.96
C ASP A 67 17.42 -9.75 -14.30
N LYS A 68 16.47 -10.26 -15.11
CA LYS A 68 15.26 -9.50 -15.46
C LYS A 68 14.36 -9.26 -14.24
N ILE A 69 14.23 -10.24 -13.34
CA ILE A 69 13.46 -10.09 -12.10
C ILE A 69 14.05 -8.98 -11.24
N VAL A 70 15.38 -8.94 -11.08
CA VAL A 70 16.08 -7.89 -10.33
C VAL A 70 15.83 -6.51 -10.96
N GLY A 71 15.99 -6.41 -12.29
CA GLY A 71 15.77 -5.17 -13.04
C GLY A 71 14.36 -4.60 -12.87
N ILE A 72 13.33 -5.44 -13.08
CA ILE A 72 11.92 -5.06 -12.94
C ILE A 72 11.58 -4.70 -11.49
N SER A 73 12.14 -5.45 -10.53
CA SER A 73 11.91 -5.21 -9.10
C SER A 73 12.43 -3.83 -8.69
N PHE A 74 13.67 -3.48 -9.05
CA PHE A 74 14.23 -2.16 -8.72
C PHE A 74 13.55 -1.02 -9.46
N LEU A 75 13.08 -1.23 -10.70
CA LEU A 75 12.28 -0.23 -11.42
C LEU A 75 10.95 0.04 -10.70
N GLY A 76 10.22 -1.03 -10.36
CA GLY A 76 8.97 -0.92 -9.61
C GLY A 76 9.15 -0.24 -8.26
N LEU A 77 10.23 -0.58 -7.55
CA LEU A 77 10.61 0.06 -6.29
C LEU A 77 10.95 1.54 -6.48
N PHE A 78 11.69 1.90 -7.52
CA PHE A 78 12.03 3.30 -7.81
C PHE A 78 10.78 4.15 -8.08
N ILE A 79 9.87 3.66 -8.93
CA ILE A 79 8.61 4.34 -9.23
C ILE A 79 7.78 4.49 -7.96
N LEU A 80 7.60 3.42 -7.19
CA LEU A 80 6.83 3.46 -5.95
C LEU A 80 7.41 4.43 -4.93
N LEU A 81 8.73 4.45 -4.75
CA LEU A 81 9.41 5.40 -3.86
C LEU A 81 9.28 6.84 -4.34
N LEU A 82 9.44 7.09 -5.64
CA LEU A 82 9.31 8.43 -6.21
C LEU A 82 7.90 8.98 -6.00
N LEU A 83 6.88 8.17 -6.28
CA LEU A 83 5.48 8.52 -6.05
C LEU A 83 5.17 8.76 -4.57
N SER A 84 5.66 7.87 -3.70
CA SER A 84 5.50 7.99 -2.25
C SER A 84 6.12 9.29 -1.72
N ASN A 85 7.33 9.62 -2.16
CA ASN A 85 8.04 10.84 -1.73
C ASN A 85 7.40 12.12 -2.27
N ILE A 86 6.83 12.11 -3.49
CA ILE A 86 6.09 13.28 -4.02
C ILE A 86 4.83 13.55 -3.19
N ILE A 87 4.07 12.49 -2.87
CA ILE A 87 2.81 12.62 -2.11
C ILE A 87 3.08 13.03 -0.66
N ALA A 88 4.02 12.36 0.00
CA ALA A 88 4.32 12.60 1.42
C ALA A 88 5.20 13.85 1.63
N GLY A 89 6.07 14.17 0.67
CA GLY A 89 7.06 15.23 0.80
C GLY A 89 6.44 16.60 1.03
N LEU A 90 5.31 16.93 0.40
CA LEU A 90 4.63 18.21 0.63
C LEU A 90 4.27 18.40 2.11
N SER A 91 3.83 17.34 2.78
CA SER A 91 3.51 17.35 4.21
C SER A 91 4.74 17.52 5.10
N PHE A 92 5.85 16.87 4.75
CA PHE A 92 7.10 16.99 5.52
C PHE A 92 7.79 18.34 5.34
N PHE A 93 7.82 18.89 4.12
CA PHE A 93 8.54 20.14 3.83
C PHE A 93 7.71 21.40 4.09
N TYR A 94 6.39 21.37 3.89
CA TYR A 94 5.53 22.57 3.98
C TYR A 94 4.25 22.39 4.82
N GLY A 95 3.98 21.20 5.36
CA GLY A 95 2.74 20.90 6.08
C GLY A 95 2.86 20.69 7.58
N SER A 96 4.07 20.77 8.14
CA SER A 96 4.32 20.37 9.52
C SER A 96 4.05 21.52 10.51
N ARG A 97 3.43 21.22 11.66
CA ARG A 97 3.06 22.23 12.69
C ARG A 97 4.24 22.80 13.46
N ASP A 98 5.37 22.11 13.44
CA ASP A 98 6.64 22.55 14.01
C ASP A 98 7.32 23.64 13.16
N MET A 99 6.90 23.86 11.91
CA MET A 99 7.57 24.79 11.02
C MET A 99 7.55 26.26 11.52
N PRO A 100 6.45 26.82 12.05
CA PRO A 100 6.47 28.16 12.63
C PRO A 100 7.47 28.31 13.79
N LEU A 101 7.66 27.24 14.58
CA LEU A 101 8.63 27.20 15.67
C LEU A 101 10.07 27.08 15.14
N LEU A 102 10.30 26.23 14.13
CA LEU A 102 11.62 26.07 13.53
C LEU A 102 12.08 27.33 12.81
N LEU A 103 11.15 28.08 12.21
CA LEU A 103 11.43 29.36 11.54
C LEU A 103 11.69 30.52 12.52
N SER A 104 11.27 30.41 13.79
CA SER A 104 11.60 31.40 14.82
C SER A 104 12.92 31.11 15.53
N LEU A 105 13.49 29.91 15.35
CA LEU A 105 14.78 29.52 15.87
C LEU A 105 15.90 29.84 14.87
N PRO A 106 17.15 30.08 15.34
CA PRO A 106 18.30 30.34 14.47
C PRO A 106 18.81 29.04 13.82
N VAL A 107 17.95 28.38 13.04
CA VAL A 107 18.23 27.14 12.31
C VAL A 107 18.60 27.48 10.88
N SER A 108 19.69 26.93 10.37
CA SER A 108 20.09 27.11 8.97
C SER A 108 19.15 26.36 8.01
N ASN A 109 18.95 26.89 6.81
CA ASN A 109 18.14 26.24 5.77
C ASN A 109 18.68 24.85 5.40
N LEU A 110 20.00 24.63 5.51
CA LEU A 110 20.64 23.34 5.25
C LEU A 110 20.23 22.31 6.29
N GLU A 111 20.30 22.64 7.57
CA GLU A 111 19.92 21.72 8.64
C GLU A 111 18.43 21.37 8.57
N LEU A 112 17.58 22.34 8.23
CA LEU A 112 16.17 22.12 8.01
C LEU A 112 15.93 21.20 6.81
N TYR A 113 16.54 21.49 5.64
CA TYR A 113 16.40 20.67 4.43
C TYR A 113 16.84 19.22 4.66
N VAL A 114 18.06 19.01 5.18
CA VAL A 114 18.61 17.67 5.44
C VAL A 114 17.74 16.90 6.42
N THR A 115 17.28 17.54 7.49
CA THR A 115 16.39 16.90 8.47
C THR A 115 15.08 16.43 7.82
N ARG A 116 14.43 17.29 7.03
CA ARG A 116 13.17 16.94 6.35
C ARG A 116 13.38 15.87 5.28
N LEU A 117 14.48 15.94 4.53
CA LEU A 117 14.83 14.94 3.54
C LEU A 117 15.03 13.56 4.18
N VAL A 118 15.77 13.48 5.29
CA VAL A 118 16.00 12.23 6.02
C VAL A 118 14.69 11.68 6.59
N LEU A 119 13.85 12.52 7.21
CA LEU A 119 12.56 12.11 7.74
C LEU A 119 11.62 11.60 6.63
N ALA A 120 11.56 12.29 5.49
CA ALA A 120 10.79 11.87 4.33
C ALA A 120 11.29 10.53 3.78
N THR A 121 12.61 10.38 3.63
CA THR A 121 13.25 9.16 3.12
C THR A 121 12.95 7.96 4.03
N ILE A 122 13.11 8.11 5.36
CA ILE A 122 12.81 7.05 6.33
C ILE A 122 11.31 6.68 6.28
N ASN A 123 10.43 7.69 6.26
CA ASN A 123 8.98 7.47 6.24
C ASN A 123 8.49 6.78 4.96
N SER A 124 9.11 7.05 3.82
CA SER A 124 8.73 6.42 2.55
C SER A 124 9.41 5.06 2.32
N SER A 125 10.56 4.79 2.94
CA SER A 125 11.38 3.62 2.63
C SER A 125 11.29 2.48 3.64
N TRP A 126 10.72 2.68 4.82
CA TRP A 126 10.70 1.64 5.88
C TRP A 126 10.06 0.32 5.41
N VAL A 127 8.99 0.38 4.62
CA VAL A 127 8.31 -0.80 4.06
C VAL A 127 9.28 -1.58 3.15
N MET A 128 9.97 -0.87 2.26
CA MET A 128 10.94 -1.50 1.36
C MET A 128 12.08 -2.17 2.13
N VAL A 129 12.56 -1.57 3.23
CA VAL A 129 13.61 -2.19 4.04
C VAL A 129 13.09 -3.48 4.68
N VAL A 130 11.92 -3.45 5.32
CA VAL A 130 11.35 -4.62 6.01
C VAL A 130 11.05 -5.76 5.03
N PHE A 131 10.41 -5.48 3.89
CA PHE A 131 10.03 -6.51 2.92
C PHE A 131 11.12 -6.83 1.89
N GLY A 132 12.09 -5.94 1.68
CA GLY A 132 13.22 -6.15 0.77
C GLY A 132 14.28 -7.08 1.34
N ILE A 133 14.51 -7.04 2.66
CA ILE A 133 15.44 -7.96 3.34
C ILE A 133 15.18 -9.44 3.00
N PRO A 134 13.97 -10.00 3.22
CA PRO A 134 13.71 -11.42 2.94
C PRO A 134 13.85 -11.76 1.45
N ILE A 135 13.56 -10.82 0.55
CA ILE A 135 13.76 -11.02 -0.90
C ILE A 135 15.25 -11.15 -1.22
N ILE A 136 16.08 -10.22 -0.75
CA ILE A 136 17.53 -10.23 -0.98
C ILE A 136 18.17 -11.49 -0.36
N PHE A 137 17.72 -11.89 0.83
CA PHE A 137 18.16 -13.15 1.45
C PHE A 137 17.77 -14.38 0.62
N ALA A 138 16.57 -14.39 0.00
CA ALA A 138 16.13 -15.48 -0.86
C ALA A 138 16.98 -15.60 -2.14
N PHE A 139 17.36 -14.48 -2.76
CA PHE A 139 18.30 -14.48 -3.88
C PHE A 139 19.65 -15.08 -3.49
N ARG A 140 20.15 -14.67 -2.33
CA ARG A 140 21.44 -15.14 -1.84
C ARG A 140 21.46 -16.63 -1.54
N SER A 141 20.41 -17.19 -0.94
CA SER A 141 20.33 -18.62 -0.64
C SER A 141 19.97 -19.47 -1.87
N ALA A 142 19.20 -18.96 -2.82
CA ALA A 142 18.84 -19.70 -4.03
C ALA A 142 20.02 -19.83 -5.01
N LEU A 143 20.91 -18.84 -5.05
CA LEU A 143 22.07 -18.77 -5.96
C LEU A 143 23.40 -19.07 -5.24
N ASP A 144 23.36 -19.52 -3.97
CA ASP A 144 24.53 -19.79 -3.13
C ASP A 144 25.59 -18.66 -3.12
N LEU A 145 25.13 -17.41 -3.02
CA LEU A 145 25.99 -16.23 -3.11
C LEU A 145 26.79 -15.97 -1.81
N PRO A 146 28.01 -15.41 -1.91
CA PRO A 146 28.82 -15.06 -0.76
C PRO A 146 28.13 -14.00 0.12
N TRP A 147 28.45 -13.95 1.42
CA TRP A 147 27.92 -12.94 2.34
C TRP A 147 28.20 -11.49 1.91
N ARG A 148 29.26 -11.28 1.09
CA ARG A 148 29.60 -10.00 0.46
C ARG A 148 28.43 -9.41 -0.35
N PHE A 149 27.64 -10.25 -1.03
CA PHE A 149 26.47 -9.83 -1.80
C PHE A 149 25.49 -9.00 -0.96
N LEU A 150 25.23 -9.42 0.28
CA LEU A 150 24.32 -8.72 1.19
C LEU A 150 24.88 -7.35 1.59
N GLY A 151 26.18 -7.28 1.89
CA GLY A 151 26.85 -6.04 2.28
C GLY A 151 26.84 -5.00 1.16
N ILE A 152 27.15 -5.41 -0.07
CA ILE A 152 27.18 -4.51 -1.24
C ILE A 152 25.78 -4.06 -1.62
N THR A 153 24.81 -4.98 -1.65
CA THR A 153 23.41 -4.63 -1.93
C THR A 153 22.88 -3.64 -0.90
N ALA A 154 23.14 -3.88 0.39
CA ALA A 154 22.74 -2.97 1.47
C ALA A 154 23.41 -1.59 1.35
N LEU A 155 24.69 -1.53 0.98
CA LEU A 155 25.40 -0.27 0.77
C LEU A 155 24.86 0.50 -0.44
N SER A 156 24.54 -0.19 -1.55
CA SER A 156 23.95 0.44 -2.74
C SER A 156 22.52 0.93 -2.54
N LEU A 157 21.77 0.31 -1.62
CA LEU A 157 20.40 0.71 -1.29
C LEU A 157 20.35 2.10 -0.66
N ILE A 158 21.33 2.47 0.18
CA ILE A 158 21.35 3.77 0.88
C ILE A 158 21.22 4.94 -0.12
N PRO A 159 22.16 5.16 -1.05
CA PRO A 159 22.05 6.24 -2.02
C PRO A 159 20.83 6.07 -2.96
N PHE A 160 20.41 4.84 -3.26
CA PHE A 160 19.22 4.58 -4.08
C PHE A 160 17.93 5.09 -3.43
N LEU A 161 17.81 5.01 -2.09
CA LEU A 161 16.66 5.54 -1.35
C LEU A 161 16.63 7.07 -1.31
N PHE A 162 17.79 7.73 -1.31
CA PHE A 162 17.88 9.19 -1.28
C PHE A 162 17.53 9.86 -2.61
N ILE A 163 17.85 9.24 -3.74
CA ILE A 163 17.60 9.78 -5.08
C ILE A 163 16.13 10.19 -5.30
N PRO A 164 15.12 9.32 -5.10
CA PRO A 164 13.72 9.68 -5.32
C PRO A 164 13.23 10.73 -4.32
N ALA A 165 13.72 10.72 -3.07
CA ALA A 165 13.38 11.73 -2.07
C ALA A 165 13.94 13.12 -2.44
N ALA A 166 15.19 13.17 -2.92
CA ALA A 166 15.83 14.40 -3.36
C ALA A 166 15.15 14.96 -4.62
N PHE A 167 14.87 14.11 -5.60
CA PHE A 167 14.12 14.47 -6.80
C PHE A 167 12.73 15.00 -6.47
N ALA A 168 12.00 14.31 -5.58
CA ALA A 168 10.70 14.78 -5.11
C ALA A 168 10.80 16.15 -4.42
N SER A 169 11.86 16.42 -3.63
CA SER A 169 12.04 17.72 -2.98
C SER A 169 12.19 18.87 -3.99
N VAL A 170 12.97 18.68 -5.06
CA VAL A 170 13.11 19.65 -6.17
C VAL A 170 11.75 19.90 -6.82
N LEU A 171 11.06 18.83 -7.18
CA LEU A 171 9.76 18.91 -7.85
C LEU A 171 8.72 19.61 -6.98
N ILE A 172 8.63 19.26 -5.69
CA ILE A 172 7.69 19.88 -4.74
C ILE A 172 7.99 21.38 -4.64
N THR A 173 9.24 21.77 -4.42
CA THR A 173 9.59 23.19 -4.31
C THR A 173 9.31 23.95 -5.61
N ALA A 174 9.58 23.37 -6.77
CA ALA A 174 9.23 23.96 -8.07
C ALA A 174 7.70 24.13 -8.22
N VAL A 175 6.92 23.09 -7.92
CA VAL A 175 5.47 23.10 -8.06
C VAL A 175 4.82 24.08 -7.08
N VAL A 176 5.23 24.11 -5.80
CA VAL A 176 4.73 25.07 -4.81
C VAL A 176 4.97 26.53 -5.25
N ASN A 177 6.07 26.78 -5.95
CA ASN A 177 6.43 28.10 -6.46
C ASN A 177 5.82 28.44 -7.84
N ALA A 178 5.37 27.45 -8.61
CA ALA A 178 4.72 27.66 -9.89
C ALA A 178 3.18 27.73 -9.78
N ALA A 179 2.56 26.91 -8.93
CA ALA A 179 1.12 26.73 -8.87
C ALA A 179 0.48 27.30 -7.59
N PRO A 180 -0.78 27.78 -7.66
CA PRO A 180 -1.53 28.21 -6.48
C PRO A 180 -1.78 27.03 -5.55
N VAL A 181 -1.37 27.18 -4.28
CA VAL A 181 -1.27 26.07 -3.30
C VAL A 181 -2.60 25.33 -3.07
N ASN A 182 -3.73 25.99 -3.30
CA ASN A 182 -5.05 25.41 -3.09
C ASN A 182 -5.32 24.20 -3.99
N ARG A 183 -4.65 24.12 -5.15
CA ARG A 183 -4.80 23.03 -6.11
C ARG A 183 -3.53 22.20 -6.27
N LEU A 184 -2.53 22.37 -5.41
CA LEU A 184 -1.24 21.70 -5.60
C LEU A 184 -1.38 20.18 -5.54
N ARG A 185 -2.17 19.70 -4.57
CA ARG A 185 -2.51 18.28 -4.44
C ARG A 185 -3.36 17.78 -5.62
N GLU A 186 -4.17 18.66 -6.20
CA GLU A 186 -4.98 18.39 -7.40
C GLU A 186 -4.11 18.21 -8.64
N VAL A 187 -3.21 19.15 -8.89
CA VAL A 187 -2.29 19.12 -10.04
C VAL A 187 -1.35 17.91 -9.95
N LEU A 188 -0.76 17.65 -8.78
CA LEU A 188 0.09 16.47 -8.55
C LEU A 188 -0.69 15.17 -8.73
N GLY A 189 -1.94 15.13 -8.26
CA GLY A 189 -2.85 13.99 -8.43
C GLY A 189 -3.19 13.69 -9.89
N VAL A 190 -3.54 14.72 -10.66
CA VAL A 190 -3.85 14.60 -12.08
C VAL A 190 -2.60 14.18 -12.86
N PHE A 191 -1.46 14.81 -12.61
CA PHE A 191 -0.19 14.43 -13.25
C PHE A 191 0.15 12.96 -12.99
N LEU A 192 -0.08 12.49 -11.76
CA LEU A 192 0.11 11.09 -11.38
C LEU A 192 -0.81 10.13 -12.13
N VAL A 193 -2.10 10.46 -12.22
CA VAL A 193 -3.09 9.67 -12.95
C VAL A 193 -2.73 9.62 -14.44
N VAL A 194 -2.34 10.74 -15.02
CA VAL A 194 -1.88 10.81 -16.42
C VAL A 194 -0.60 10.00 -16.62
N ALA A 195 0.36 10.05 -15.69
CA ALA A 195 1.57 9.25 -15.78
C ALA A 195 1.27 7.74 -15.74
N ILE A 196 0.34 7.29 -14.90
CA ILE A 196 -0.07 5.88 -14.84
C ILE A 196 -0.82 5.49 -16.11
N LEU A 197 -1.76 6.31 -16.59
CA LEU A 197 -2.49 6.05 -17.83
C LEU A 197 -1.53 6.01 -19.03
N GLY A 198 -0.55 6.92 -19.07
CA GLY A 198 0.49 6.94 -20.09
C GLY A 198 1.36 5.69 -20.03
N MET A 199 1.81 5.29 -18.83
CA MET A 199 2.57 4.04 -18.64
C MET A 199 1.75 2.82 -19.05
N PHE A 200 0.48 2.76 -18.67
CA PHE A 200 -0.43 1.68 -19.05
C PHE A 200 -0.61 1.62 -20.58
N TYR A 201 -0.81 2.77 -21.23
CA TYR A 201 -0.92 2.86 -22.69
C TYR A 201 0.37 2.39 -23.39
N VAL A 202 1.54 2.78 -22.89
CA VAL A 202 2.83 2.32 -23.43
C VAL A 202 2.99 0.80 -23.29
N VAL A 203 2.65 0.24 -22.11
CA VAL A 203 2.68 -1.22 -21.90
C VAL A 203 1.70 -1.92 -22.83
N GLN A 204 0.53 -1.35 -23.06
CA GLN A 204 -0.46 -1.88 -23.98
C GLN A 204 0.06 -1.91 -25.43
N GLU A 205 0.64 -0.82 -25.91
CA GLU A 205 1.19 -0.74 -27.27
C GLU A 205 2.34 -1.74 -27.47
N LEU A 206 3.19 -1.91 -26.45
CA LEU A 206 4.25 -2.92 -26.43
C LEU A 206 3.71 -4.36 -26.48
N GLN A 207 2.54 -4.63 -25.89
CA GLN A 207 1.89 -5.95 -25.92
C GLN A 207 1.15 -6.24 -27.23
N ILE A 208 0.61 -5.21 -27.90
CA ILE A 208 -0.13 -5.37 -29.17
C ILE A 208 0.80 -5.77 -30.34
N GLY A 209 2.11 -5.51 -30.23
CA GLY A 209 3.12 -5.87 -31.23
C GLY A 209 3.42 -7.37 -31.39
N THR A 210 3.00 -8.24 -30.45
CA THR A 210 3.19 -9.69 -30.54
C THR A 210 1.85 -10.42 -30.62
N SER A 211 1.09 -10.12 -31.67
CA SER A 211 -0.10 -10.89 -32.01
C SER A 211 0.29 -12.13 -32.83
N GLY A 212 0.07 -13.33 -32.28
CA GLY A 212 -0.16 -14.55 -33.06
C GLY A 212 0.92 -15.64 -33.03
N GLY A 213 0.61 -16.76 -32.37
CA GLY A 213 1.32 -18.05 -32.52
C GLY A 213 1.04 -19.04 -31.37
N PRO A 214 0.54 -20.27 -31.64
CA PRO A 214 0.36 -21.30 -30.61
C PRO A 214 1.67 -22.03 -30.31
N GLY A 215 2.17 -21.87 -29.08
CA GLY A 215 3.42 -22.46 -28.54
C GLY A 215 3.93 -21.67 -27.32
N GLN A 216 3.24 -21.75 -26.19
CA GLN A 216 2.96 -20.59 -25.30
C GLN A 216 3.77 -20.40 -24.00
N MET A 217 4.68 -21.30 -23.61
CA MET A 217 5.63 -21.00 -22.51
C MET A 217 6.94 -20.44 -23.06
N ASP A 218 7.45 -21.01 -24.16
CA ASP A 218 8.59 -20.48 -24.88
C ASP A 218 8.27 -19.14 -25.52
N SER A 219 7.04 -18.87 -25.98
CA SER A 219 6.66 -17.54 -26.48
C SER A 219 6.51 -16.49 -25.37
N LEU A 220 6.08 -16.87 -24.16
CA LEU A 220 6.07 -15.99 -22.99
C LEU A 220 7.49 -15.67 -22.51
N LEU A 221 8.35 -16.69 -22.50
CA LEU A 221 9.72 -16.58 -22.03
C LEU A 221 10.62 -15.94 -23.10
N THR A 222 10.34 -16.13 -24.40
CA THR A 222 10.93 -15.34 -25.49
C THR A 222 10.34 -13.95 -25.61
N ALA A 223 9.06 -13.71 -25.28
CA ALA A 223 8.52 -12.36 -25.13
C ALA A 223 9.15 -11.64 -23.93
N LEU A 224 9.32 -12.32 -22.80
CA LEU A 224 10.10 -11.82 -21.66
C LEU A 224 11.58 -11.61 -22.03
N ALA A 225 12.17 -12.47 -22.85
CA ALA A 225 13.53 -12.30 -23.37
C ALA A 225 13.62 -11.13 -24.37
N ALA A 226 12.58 -10.93 -25.18
CA ALA A 226 12.43 -9.88 -26.20
C ALA A 226 11.96 -8.54 -25.64
N ILE A 227 11.52 -8.48 -24.37
CA ILE A 227 11.49 -7.22 -23.61
C ILE A 227 12.94 -6.74 -23.52
N SER A 228 13.29 -5.86 -24.46
CA SER A 228 14.45 -4.97 -24.42
C SER A 228 14.53 -4.35 -23.03
N ASP A 229 15.74 -4.32 -22.48
CA ASP A 229 16.03 -3.97 -21.08
C ASP A 229 14.99 -3.02 -20.46
N PRO A 230 14.21 -3.47 -19.46
CA PRO A 230 13.11 -2.70 -18.89
C PRO A 230 13.58 -1.40 -18.23
N ASN A 231 14.88 -1.25 -18.01
CA ASN A 231 15.50 -0.08 -17.41
C ASN A 231 16.29 0.74 -18.46
N PRO A 232 15.86 1.96 -18.78
CA PRO A 232 16.71 2.92 -19.47
C PRO A 232 18.06 3.09 -18.75
N VAL A 233 19.16 3.17 -19.52
CA VAL A 233 20.54 3.27 -19.01
C VAL A 233 20.77 4.46 -18.07
N TRP A 234 19.94 5.50 -18.17
CA TRP A 234 20.03 6.71 -17.35
C TRP A 234 19.24 6.64 -16.03
N LEU A 235 18.45 5.59 -15.79
CA LEU A 235 17.67 5.48 -14.56
C LEU A 235 18.50 4.90 -13.40
N PRO A 236 18.31 5.40 -12.17
CA PRO A 236 18.93 4.83 -10.97
C PRO A 236 18.60 3.35 -10.72
N SER A 237 17.42 2.89 -11.19
CA SER A 237 17.02 1.49 -11.12
C SER A 237 17.93 0.58 -11.96
N ASP A 238 18.45 1.07 -13.08
CA ASP A 238 19.43 0.33 -13.89
C ASP A 238 20.75 0.17 -13.14
N TRP A 239 21.26 1.27 -12.58
CA TRP A 239 22.56 1.29 -11.91
C TRP A 239 22.63 0.34 -10.72
N ILE A 240 21.60 0.34 -9.86
CA ILE A 240 21.54 -0.62 -8.74
C ILE A 240 21.38 -2.07 -9.25
N SER A 241 20.59 -2.29 -10.30
CA SER A 241 20.40 -3.61 -10.87
C SER A 241 21.71 -4.17 -11.41
N ARG A 242 22.51 -3.38 -12.12
CA ARG A 242 23.84 -3.78 -12.62
C ARG A 242 24.81 -4.13 -11.49
N ILE A 243 24.79 -3.42 -10.37
CA ILE A 243 25.61 -3.74 -9.19
C ILE A 243 25.22 -5.11 -8.63
N VAL A 244 23.91 -5.34 -8.44
CA VAL A 244 23.38 -6.59 -7.88
C VAL A 244 23.61 -7.76 -8.83
N ILE A 245 23.37 -7.58 -10.13
CA ILE A 245 23.57 -8.61 -11.17
C ILE A 245 25.07 -8.94 -11.31
N ALA A 246 25.97 -7.95 -11.28
CA ALA A 246 27.41 -8.20 -11.30
C ALA A 246 27.86 -9.07 -10.11
N GLU A 247 27.29 -8.84 -8.91
CA GLU A 247 27.54 -9.68 -7.74
C GLU A 247 26.91 -11.07 -7.85
N MET A 248 25.74 -11.20 -8.48
CA MET A 248 25.09 -12.50 -8.72
C MET A 248 25.94 -13.39 -9.62
N HIS A 249 26.52 -12.84 -10.68
CA HIS A 249 27.38 -13.57 -11.62
C HIS A 249 28.86 -13.64 -11.19
N GLN A 250 29.22 -13.05 -10.05
CA GLN A 250 30.61 -12.94 -9.58
C GLN A 250 31.56 -12.31 -10.62
N ALA A 251 31.02 -11.42 -11.47
CA ALA A 251 31.78 -10.74 -12.50
C ALA A 251 32.67 -9.64 -11.88
N PRO A 252 33.80 -9.27 -12.53
CA PRO A 252 34.61 -8.15 -12.06
C PRO A 252 33.75 -6.89 -11.94
N GLN A 253 33.67 -6.35 -10.73
CA GLN A 253 32.83 -5.20 -10.44
C GLN A 253 33.36 -3.98 -11.18
N SER A 254 32.58 -3.46 -12.14
CA SER A 254 32.78 -2.10 -12.58
C SER A 254 32.35 -1.16 -11.44
N LEU A 255 33.22 -0.23 -11.05
CA LEU A 255 32.89 0.81 -10.07
C LEU A 255 31.95 1.88 -10.66
N THR A 256 31.74 1.89 -11.99
CA THR A 256 30.96 2.93 -12.68
C THR A 256 29.51 3.05 -12.21
N PRO A 257 28.68 1.97 -12.12
CA PRO A 257 27.30 2.11 -11.65
C PRO A 257 27.23 2.55 -10.19
N ALA A 258 28.15 2.09 -9.33
CA ALA A 258 28.20 2.52 -7.93
C ALA A 258 28.54 4.01 -7.79
N LEU A 259 29.51 4.49 -8.57
CA LEU A 259 29.88 5.91 -8.62
C LEU A 259 28.74 6.76 -9.17
N LEU A 260 28.08 6.35 -10.25
CA LEU A 260 26.91 7.07 -10.81
C LEU A 260 25.81 7.21 -9.77
N LEU A 261 25.55 6.16 -8.99
CA LEU A 261 24.50 6.14 -7.99
C LEU A 261 24.83 7.06 -6.79
N VAL A 262 26.08 7.07 -6.32
CA VAL A 262 26.52 7.98 -5.24
C VAL A 262 26.56 9.44 -5.72
N VAL A 263 27.12 9.70 -6.90
CA VAL A 263 27.25 11.06 -7.45
C VAL A 263 25.88 11.64 -7.78
N SER A 264 24.96 10.86 -8.34
CA SER A 264 23.59 11.31 -8.60
C SER A 264 22.82 11.59 -7.31
N ALA A 265 22.99 10.76 -6.26
CA ALA A 265 22.40 11.02 -4.95
C ALA A 265 22.91 12.34 -4.35
N LEU A 266 24.23 12.57 -4.36
CA LEU A 266 24.83 13.82 -3.88
C LEU A 266 24.47 15.04 -4.75
N GLY A 267 24.42 14.86 -6.07
CA GLY A 267 24.04 15.89 -7.02
C GLY A 267 22.58 16.32 -6.86
N LEU A 268 21.66 15.36 -6.76
CA LEU A 268 20.23 15.67 -6.58
C LEU A 268 19.93 16.24 -5.20
N THR A 269 20.62 15.79 -4.15
CA THR A 269 20.45 16.37 -2.81
C THR A 269 21.00 17.79 -2.73
N SER A 270 22.12 18.10 -3.38
CA SER A 270 22.62 19.47 -3.47
C SER A 270 21.73 20.36 -4.33
N LEU A 271 21.23 19.89 -5.48
CA LEU A 271 20.22 20.59 -6.29
C LEU A 271 18.91 20.82 -5.51
N GLY A 272 18.47 19.83 -4.73
CA GLY A 272 17.31 19.94 -3.85
C GLY A 272 17.51 21.00 -2.77
N TYR A 273 18.69 21.04 -2.14
CA TYR A 273 19.04 22.09 -1.19
C TYR A 273 19.03 23.48 -1.84
N LEU A 274 19.66 23.66 -3.00
CA LEU A 274 19.68 24.96 -3.70
C LEU A 274 18.27 25.42 -4.09
N SER A 275 17.45 24.49 -4.57
CA SER A 275 16.04 24.75 -4.90
C SER A 275 15.26 25.16 -3.66
N PHE A 276 15.48 24.47 -2.55
CA PHE A 276 14.86 24.74 -1.27
C PHE A 276 15.29 26.10 -0.72
N ASP A 277 16.59 26.40 -0.65
CA ASP A 277 17.12 27.66 -0.14
C ASP A 277 16.56 28.87 -0.91
N TRP A 278 16.49 28.76 -2.24
CA TRP A 278 15.95 29.83 -3.09
C TRP A 278 14.43 29.99 -2.98
N GLY A 279 13.71 28.88 -2.89
CA GLY A 279 12.25 28.84 -3.08
C GLY A 279 11.41 28.64 -1.82
N PHE A 280 12.01 28.29 -0.68
CA PHE A 280 11.28 27.78 0.48
C PHE A 280 10.39 28.84 1.14
N LEU A 281 10.91 30.02 1.47
CA LEU A 281 10.12 31.07 2.15
C LEU A 281 8.94 31.55 1.28
N ARG A 282 9.16 31.69 -0.03
CA ARG A 282 8.10 32.02 -0.98
C ARG A 282 7.04 30.93 -1.04
N GLY A 283 7.44 29.67 -1.09
CA GLY A 283 6.52 28.54 -1.08
C GLY A 283 5.71 28.45 0.21
N TRP A 284 6.37 28.59 1.35
CA TRP A 284 5.76 28.54 2.68
C TRP A 284 4.69 29.62 2.88
N THR A 285 5.00 30.87 2.51
CA THR A 285 4.02 31.97 2.62
C THR A 285 2.79 31.78 1.73
N ARG A 286 2.95 31.18 0.55
CA ARG A 286 1.82 30.81 -0.32
C ARG A 286 0.97 29.70 0.28
N CYS A 287 1.59 28.71 0.95
CA CYS A 287 0.87 27.65 1.65
C CYS A 287 -0.03 28.19 2.77
N LEU A 288 0.45 29.17 3.54
CA LEU A 288 -0.34 29.84 4.57
C LEU A 288 -1.54 30.62 4.01
N ARG A 289 -1.37 31.29 2.87
CA ARG A 289 -2.44 32.07 2.23
C ARG A 289 -3.57 31.17 1.73
N GLY A 290 -3.23 29.97 1.26
CA GLY A 290 -4.20 29.01 0.74
C GLY A 290 -5.17 28.45 1.78
N GLN A 291 -4.70 28.22 3.01
CA GLN A 291 -5.54 27.71 4.11
C GLN A 291 -6.64 28.68 4.55
N ARG A 292 -6.46 29.99 4.36
CA ARG A 292 -7.43 31.02 4.80
C ARG A 292 -8.57 31.29 3.82
N SER A 293 -8.48 30.82 2.57
CA SER A 293 -9.43 31.22 1.51
C SER A 293 -10.67 30.34 1.35
N ALA A 294 -10.81 29.24 2.10
CA ALA A 294 -12.00 28.38 2.04
C ALA A 294 -13.15 28.96 2.90
N ARG A 295 -13.64 30.16 2.57
CA ARG A 295 -14.93 30.63 3.09
C ARG A 295 -16.05 29.76 2.51
N ILE A 296 -16.75 29.11 3.43
CA ILE A 296 -17.71 28.03 3.21
C ILE A 296 -18.98 28.57 2.52
N HIS A 297 -19.30 28.05 1.34
CA HIS A 297 -20.70 28.00 0.88
C HIS A 297 -21.35 26.76 1.50
N ARG A 298 -22.39 26.96 2.33
CA ARG A 298 -23.24 25.86 2.81
C ARG A 298 -24.08 25.40 1.63
N SER A 299 -23.84 24.22 1.07
CA SER A 299 -24.73 23.67 0.04
C SER A 299 -26.00 23.09 0.69
N PRO A 300 -27.19 23.70 0.49
CA PRO A 300 -28.43 23.24 1.10
C PRO A 300 -28.92 21.91 0.50
N LEU A 301 -28.49 21.57 -0.72
CA LEU A 301 -28.89 20.37 -1.46
C LEU A 301 -28.46 19.07 -0.79
N ILE A 302 -27.23 18.99 -0.28
CA ILE A 302 -26.72 17.79 0.40
C ILE A 302 -27.48 17.55 1.71
N ALA A 303 -27.84 18.62 2.42
CA ALA A 303 -28.64 18.54 3.66
C ALA A 303 -30.11 18.18 3.40
N HIS A 304 -30.63 18.45 2.20
CA HIS A 304 -31.99 18.08 1.80
C HIS A 304 -32.06 16.61 1.34
N LEU A 305 -31.13 16.19 0.48
CA LEU A 305 -31.02 14.79 0.02
C LEU A 305 -30.79 13.82 1.18
N ALA A 306 -29.92 14.16 2.13
CA ALA A 306 -29.66 13.31 3.30
C ALA A 306 -30.89 13.14 4.21
N ARG A 307 -31.78 14.14 4.29
CA ARG A 307 -33.02 14.06 5.09
C ARG A 307 -34.11 13.21 4.43
N ARG A 308 -34.12 13.13 3.10
CA ARG A 308 -35.14 12.42 2.31
C ARG A 308 -34.80 10.94 2.08
N PHE A 309 -33.52 10.60 1.87
CA PHE A 309 -33.11 9.27 1.39
C PHE A 309 -32.64 8.28 2.47
N LEU A 310 -32.42 8.70 3.72
CA LEU A 310 -31.98 7.82 4.81
C LEU A 310 -33.03 7.75 5.94
N PRO A 311 -33.89 6.70 6.00
CA PRO A 311 -34.71 6.37 7.16
C PRO A 311 -33.85 5.71 8.26
N LEU A 312 -32.78 6.39 8.68
CA LEU A 312 -31.85 5.92 9.71
C LEU A 312 -32.01 6.73 11.00
N PRO A 313 -31.61 6.18 12.17
CA PRO A 313 -31.60 6.91 13.43
C PRO A 313 -30.92 8.28 13.28
N ALA A 314 -31.47 9.31 13.91
CA ALA A 314 -31.02 10.69 13.73
C ALA A 314 -29.51 10.86 14.02
N GLN A 315 -28.99 10.13 15.01
CA GLN A 315 -27.58 10.12 15.40
C GLN A 315 -26.69 9.48 14.32
N PHE A 316 -27.08 8.31 13.80
CA PHE A 316 -26.36 7.64 12.71
C PHE A 316 -26.28 8.52 11.46
N ARG A 317 -27.41 9.13 11.08
CA ARG A 317 -27.47 10.01 9.91
C ARG A 317 -26.59 11.25 10.08
N ALA A 318 -26.57 11.85 11.27
CA ALA A 318 -25.70 13.00 11.55
C ALA A 318 -24.22 12.64 11.40
N MET A 319 -23.82 11.47 11.91
CA MET A 319 -22.44 10.98 11.80
C MET A 319 -22.08 10.61 10.35
N ALA A 320 -22.94 9.88 9.64
CA ALA A 320 -22.72 9.53 8.24
C ALA A 320 -22.58 10.76 7.34
N LEU A 321 -23.43 11.77 7.56
CA LEU A 321 -23.39 13.03 6.81
C LEU A 321 -22.13 13.84 7.13
N LYS A 322 -21.64 13.78 8.37
CA LYS A 322 -20.37 14.38 8.77
C LYS A 322 -19.21 13.72 8.04
N GLU A 323 -19.11 12.39 8.07
CA GLU A 323 -18.06 11.63 7.39
C GLU A 323 -18.05 11.90 5.88
N ALA A 324 -19.22 11.83 5.22
CA ALA A 324 -19.34 12.12 3.80
C ALA A 324 -18.89 13.55 3.47
N ARG A 325 -19.29 14.56 4.29
CA ARG A 325 -18.83 15.94 4.08
C ARG A 325 -17.33 16.09 4.31
N MET A 326 -16.74 15.42 5.30
CA MET A 326 -15.30 15.48 5.52
C MET A 326 -14.55 14.86 4.32
N PHE A 327 -15.03 13.73 3.82
CA PHE A 327 -14.46 13.06 2.64
C PHE A 327 -14.48 13.95 1.40
N PHE A 328 -15.65 14.48 1.01
CA PHE A 328 -15.77 15.34 -0.18
C PHE A 328 -15.13 16.74 -0.02
N ARG A 329 -14.81 17.15 1.21
CA ARG A 329 -14.11 18.42 1.47
C ARG A 329 -12.60 18.30 1.36
N ASP A 330 -12.05 17.09 1.42
CA ASP A 330 -10.61 16.87 1.26
C ASP A 330 -10.31 16.39 -0.17
N PRO A 331 -9.96 17.30 -1.11
CA PRO A 331 -9.68 16.93 -2.50
C PRO A 331 -8.52 15.92 -2.61
N ALA A 332 -7.62 15.87 -1.62
CA ALA A 332 -6.53 14.91 -1.59
C ALA A 332 -7.04 13.46 -1.43
N GLN A 333 -8.08 13.25 -0.62
CA GLN A 333 -8.69 11.93 -0.42
C GLN A 333 -9.43 11.47 -1.67
N CYS A 334 -10.17 12.37 -2.34
CA CYS A 334 -10.83 12.08 -3.61
C CYS A 334 -9.84 11.63 -4.69
N ILE A 335 -8.70 12.32 -4.82
CA ILE A 335 -7.65 11.96 -5.78
C ILE A 335 -6.99 10.65 -5.43
N GLN A 336 -6.71 10.42 -4.15
CA GLN A 336 -6.12 9.16 -3.68
C GLN A 336 -7.05 7.96 -3.96
N LEU A 337 -8.37 8.17 -3.84
CA LEU A 337 -9.36 7.16 -4.21
C LEU A 337 -9.36 6.92 -5.72
N LEU A 338 -9.34 7.98 -6.54
CA LEU A 338 -9.27 7.88 -7.99
C LEU A 338 -8.03 7.10 -8.45
N PHE A 339 -6.86 7.41 -7.88
CA PHE A 339 -5.61 6.69 -8.12
C PHE A 339 -5.74 5.20 -7.81
N LEU A 340 -6.33 4.87 -6.67
CA LEU A 340 -6.47 3.49 -6.22
C LEU A 340 -7.46 2.70 -7.09
N LEU A 341 -8.51 3.37 -7.55
CA LEU A 341 -9.46 2.82 -8.52
C LEU A 341 -8.82 2.61 -9.90
N LEU A 342 -7.95 3.53 -10.34
CA LEU A 342 -7.19 3.37 -11.58
C LEU A 342 -6.26 2.15 -11.52
N VAL A 343 -5.48 1.99 -10.45
CA VAL A 343 -4.62 0.80 -10.26
C VAL A 343 -5.45 -0.48 -10.24
N THR A 344 -6.65 -0.43 -9.67
CA THR A 344 -7.60 -1.56 -9.69
C THR A 344 -8.08 -1.89 -11.10
N LEU A 345 -8.33 -0.90 -11.97
CA LEU A 345 -8.70 -1.15 -13.36
C LEU A 345 -7.57 -1.80 -14.16
N VAL A 346 -6.33 -1.32 -13.98
CA VAL A 346 -5.13 -1.94 -14.57
C VAL A 346 -4.99 -3.40 -14.12
N TYR A 347 -5.23 -3.65 -12.84
CA TYR A 347 -5.27 -4.98 -12.26
C TYR A 347 -6.31 -5.91 -12.91
N LEU A 348 -7.55 -5.44 -13.11
CA LEU A 348 -8.61 -6.22 -13.77
C LEU A 348 -8.26 -6.53 -15.23
N TYR A 349 -7.66 -5.57 -15.93
CA TYR A 349 -7.19 -5.75 -17.30
C TYR A 349 -6.08 -6.82 -17.38
N ASN A 350 -5.11 -6.79 -16.46
CA ASN A 350 -4.02 -7.76 -16.42
C ASN A 350 -4.52 -9.21 -16.28
N PHE A 351 -5.57 -9.45 -15.50
CA PHE A 351 -6.15 -10.80 -15.40
C PHE A 351 -6.76 -11.30 -16.70
N ARG A 352 -7.40 -10.41 -17.46
CA ARG A 352 -7.92 -10.74 -18.78
C ARG A 352 -6.78 -11.10 -19.74
N ALA A 353 -5.68 -10.34 -19.73
CA ALA A 353 -4.51 -10.64 -20.53
C ALA A 353 -3.85 -11.98 -20.13
N LEU A 354 -3.68 -12.24 -18.82
CA LEU A 354 -3.10 -13.50 -18.31
C LEU A 354 -3.95 -14.75 -18.61
N ARG A 355 -5.26 -14.58 -18.77
CA ARG A 355 -6.15 -15.65 -19.21
C ARG A 355 -5.88 -16.04 -20.65
N GLU A 356 -5.78 -15.07 -21.56
CA GLU A 356 -5.64 -15.31 -23.01
C GLU A 356 -4.36 -16.07 -23.36
N ILE A 357 -3.36 -16.03 -22.48
CA ILE A 357 -2.06 -16.68 -22.66
C ILE A 357 -2.10 -18.20 -22.32
N ALA A 358 -3.13 -18.68 -21.62
CA ALA A 358 -3.18 -20.06 -21.11
C ALA A 358 -3.98 -21.03 -21.99
N VAL A 359 -3.59 -21.16 -23.26
CA VAL A 359 -4.22 -22.09 -24.21
C VAL A 359 -3.40 -23.38 -24.27
N GLY A 360 -3.62 -24.26 -23.29
CA GLY A 360 -3.19 -25.67 -23.25
C GLY A 360 -4.37 -26.61 -23.00
N SER A 361 -4.10 -27.93 -22.90
CA SER A 361 -5.10 -29.00 -22.69
C SER A 361 -6.19 -28.68 -21.64
N VAL A 362 -7.38 -29.27 -21.79
CA VAL A 362 -8.59 -28.97 -20.98
C VAL A 362 -8.32 -29.07 -19.46
N GLU A 363 -7.47 -29.99 -19.02
CA GLU A 363 -7.13 -30.15 -17.60
C GLU A 363 -6.17 -29.07 -17.07
N THR A 364 -5.16 -28.69 -17.87
CA THR A 364 -4.23 -27.61 -17.52
C THR A 364 -4.93 -26.25 -17.42
N HIS A 365 -6.02 -26.05 -18.18
CA HIS A 365 -6.81 -24.84 -18.15
C HIS A 365 -7.54 -24.64 -16.82
N GLY A 366 -8.15 -25.70 -16.26
CA GLY A 366 -8.86 -25.62 -14.97
C GLY A 366 -7.94 -25.31 -13.78
N TRP A 367 -6.73 -25.87 -13.78
CA TRP A 367 -5.71 -25.56 -12.76
C TRP A 367 -5.18 -24.13 -12.89
N TRP A 368 -4.93 -23.65 -14.11
CA TRP A 368 -4.51 -22.26 -14.32
C TRP A 368 -5.59 -21.26 -13.89
N GLN A 369 -6.85 -21.50 -14.27
CA GLN A 369 -7.98 -20.69 -13.81
C GLN A 369 -8.10 -20.70 -12.29
N THR A 370 -7.89 -21.85 -11.63
CA THR A 370 -7.89 -21.96 -10.17
C THR A 370 -6.82 -21.08 -9.54
N ILE A 371 -5.59 -21.09 -10.09
CA ILE A 371 -4.49 -20.24 -9.63
C ILE A 371 -4.84 -18.76 -9.82
N LEU A 372 -5.38 -18.36 -10.98
CA LEU A 372 -5.80 -16.98 -11.24
C LEU A 372 -6.92 -16.53 -10.29
N CYS A 373 -7.88 -17.38 -9.98
CA CYS A 373 -8.95 -17.08 -9.02
C CYS A 373 -8.42 -16.91 -7.59
N ILE A 374 -7.53 -17.79 -7.15
CA ILE A 374 -6.87 -17.66 -5.84
C ILE A 374 -6.07 -16.36 -5.78
N ALA A 375 -5.32 -16.06 -6.84
CA ALA A 375 -4.59 -14.80 -6.97
C ALA A 375 -5.53 -13.58 -6.96
N ASN A 376 -6.70 -13.65 -7.61
CA ASN A 376 -7.68 -12.57 -7.61
C ASN A 376 -8.23 -12.28 -6.20
N ILE A 377 -8.54 -13.31 -5.41
CA ILE A 377 -8.98 -13.12 -4.03
C ILE A 377 -7.83 -12.60 -3.15
N ALA A 378 -6.61 -13.14 -3.30
CA ALA A 378 -5.43 -12.68 -2.55
C ALA A 378 -5.13 -11.20 -2.81
N LEU A 379 -4.98 -10.84 -4.09
CA LEU A 379 -4.66 -9.48 -4.52
C LEU A 379 -5.82 -8.54 -4.24
N GLY A 380 -7.06 -8.94 -4.51
CA GLY A 380 -8.25 -8.15 -4.19
C GLY A 380 -8.40 -7.87 -2.70
N GLY A 381 -8.15 -8.87 -1.85
CA GLY A 381 -8.09 -8.69 -0.39
C GLY A 381 -6.99 -7.70 0.04
N CYS A 382 -5.80 -7.81 -0.55
CA CYS A 382 -4.71 -6.86 -0.31
C CYS A 382 -5.04 -5.43 -0.77
N VAL A 383 -5.72 -5.28 -1.91
CA VAL A 383 -6.19 -3.97 -2.38
C VAL A 383 -7.17 -3.40 -1.36
N VAL A 384 -8.21 -4.15 -0.96
CA VAL A 384 -9.21 -3.74 0.04
C VAL A 384 -8.54 -3.34 1.36
N ALA A 385 -7.52 -4.08 1.81
CA ALA A 385 -6.72 -3.73 2.98
C ALA A 385 -5.95 -2.41 2.80
N ALA A 386 -5.33 -2.18 1.64
CA ALA A 386 -4.63 -0.94 1.33
C ALA A 386 -5.57 0.28 1.29
N ILE A 387 -6.78 0.11 0.74
CA ILE A 387 -7.85 1.14 0.74
C ILE A 387 -8.26 1.46 2.18
N SER A 388 -8.52 0.42 2.97
CA SER A 388 -8.94 0.54 4.36
C SER A 388 -7.87 1.22 5.23
N THR A 389 -6.59 0.97 4.96
CA THR A 389 -5.46 1.62 5.65
C THR A 389 -5.48 3.13 5.48
N ARG A 390 -5.89 3.61 4.29
CA ARG A 390 -5.86 5.03 3.94
C ARG A 390 -7.12 5.77 4.38
N PHE A 391 -8.28 5.13 4.25
CA PHE A 391 -9.56 5.80 4.47
C PHE A 391 -10.24 5.43 5.78
N VAL A 392 -10.17 4.17 6.21
CA VAL A 392 -10.95 3.65 7.35
C VAL A 392 -10.13 3.70 8.65
N PHE A 393 -8.87 3.29 8.60
CA PHE A 393 -7.98 3.29 9.75
C PHE A 393 -7.81 4.69 10.39
N PRO A 394 -7.61 5.78 9.61
CA PRO A 394 -7.44 7.11 10.19
C PRO A 394 -8.73 7.73 10.76
N THR A 395 -9.91 7.18 10.48
CA THR A 395 -11.22 7.85 10.74
C THR A 395 -11.45 8.28 12.19
N LEU A 396 -10.89 7.56 13.16
CA LEU A 396 -10.94 7.94 14.56
C LEU A 396 -9.91 9.00 14.90
N SER A 397 -8.69 8.88 14.38
CA SER A 397 -7.61 9.85 14.62
C SER A 397 -7.85 11.18 13.89
N LEU A 398 -8.59 11.17 12.78
CA LEU A 398 -8.99 12.36 12.02
C LEU A 398 -9.99 13.25 12.78
N GLU A 399 -10.63 12.74 13.83
CA GLU A 399 -11.40 13.58 14.75
C GLU A 399 -10.52 14.63 15.44
N GLY A 400 -9.23 14.31 15.61
CA GLY A 400 -8.20 15.20 16.13
C GLY A 400 -8.62 15.91 17.43
N GLN A 401 -8.29 17.19 17.51
CA GLN A 401 -8.63 18.04 18.65
C GLN A 401 -10.14 18.28 18.81
N ALA A 402 -10.98 17.97 17.81
CA ALA A 402 -12.43 18.09 17.91
C ALA A 402 -13.09 16.86 18.54
N TYR A 403 -12.31 15.86 18.95
CA TYR A 403 -12.82 14.64 19.58
C TYR A 403 -13.72 14.92 20.80
N TRP A 404 -13.41 15.95 21.60
CA TRP A 404 -14.25 16.35 22.74
C TRP A 404 -15.69 16.74 22.34
N ILE A 405 -15.91 17.25 21.13
CA ILE A 405 -17.27 17.57 20.65
C ILE A 405 -18.06 16.29 20.39
N ALA A 406 -17.40 15.27 19.82
CA ALA A 406 -18.02 13.95 19.62
C ALA A 406 -18.33 13.27 20.96
N ARG A 407 -17.60 13.61 22.02
CA ARG A 407 -17.82 13.13 23.40
C ARG A 407 -19.01 13.78 24.09
N CYS A 408 -19.31 15.03 23.78
CA CYS A 408 -20.50 15.72 24.30
C CYS A 408 -21.80 15.24 23.63
N ALA A 409 -21.70 14.45 22.55
CA ALA A 409 -22.88 13.85 21.93
C ALA A 409 -23.44 12.72 22.82
N PRO A 410 -24.77 12.50 22.83
CA PRO A 410 -25.41 11.43 23.59
C PRO A 410 -25.19 10.06 22.92
N LEU A 411 -23.92 9.65 22.79
CA LEU A 411 -23.46 8.41 22.17
C LEU A 411 -22.46 7.72 23.10
N THR A 412 -22.63 6.42 23.33
CA THR A 412 -21.60 5.66 24.03
C THR A 412 -20.38 5.48 23.13
N LEU A 413 -19.19 5.25 23.70
CA LEU A 413 -17.99 4.93 22.91
C LEU A 413 -18.19 3.71 22.01
N HIS A 414 -18.92 2.72 22.51
CA HIS A 414 -19.25 1.52 21.74
C HIS A 414 -20.09 1.89 20.52
N ASP A 415 -21.10 2.72 20.71
CA ASP A 415 -21.93 3.19 19.61
C ASP A 415 -21.11 4.01 18.63
N LEU A 416 -20.24 4.92 19.08
CA LEU A 416 -19.39 5.70 18.19
C LEU A 416 -18.54 4.82 17.26
N VAL A 417 -17.88 3.81 17.80
CA VAL A 417 -17.05 2.86 17.04
C VAL A 417 -17.91 2.03 16.09
N LEU A 418 -19.06 1.53 16.55
CA LEU A 418 -19.97 0.72 15.75
C LEU A 418 -20.59 1.52 14.59
N HIS A 419 -20.97 2.77 14.84
CA HIS A 419 -21.47 3.69 13.83
C HIS A 419 -20.42 3.93 12.74
N LYS A 420 -19.16 4.19 13.12
CA LYS A 420 -18.06 4.33 12.15
C LYS A 420 -17.83 3.05 11.35
N PHE A 421 -17.89 1.88 12.00
CA PHE A 421 -17.81 0.58 11.33
C PHE A 421 -18.88 0.45 10.23
N TRP A 422 -20.15 0.67 10.55
CA TRP A 422 -21.24 0.54 9.57
C TRP A 422 -21.17 1.58 8.45
N ILE A 423 -20.77 2.82 8.76
CA ILE A 423 -20.62 3.88 7.74
C ILE A 423 -19.57 3.48 6.70
N TRP A 424 -18.42 2.93 7.13
CA TRP A 424 -17.33 2.55 6.25
C TRP A 424 -17.46 1.14 5.65
N LEU A 425 -18.24 0.26 6.27
CA LEU A 425 -18.50 -1.07 5.76
C LEU A 425 -19.18 -1.02 4.38
N TRP A 426 -20.19 -0.17 4.20
CA TRP A 426 -20.93 -0.11 2.94
C TRP A 426 -20.08 0.30 1.74
N PRO A 427 -19.32 1.42 1.74
CA PRO A 427 -18.45 1.79 0.63
C PRO A 427 -17.39 0.73 0.32
N ILE A 428 -16.75 0.17 1.36
CA ILE A 428 -15.68 -0.83 1.19
C ILE A 428 -16.25 -2.15 0.65
N CYS A 429 -17.42 -2.57 1.14
CA CYS A 429 -18.11 -3.79 0.70
C CYS A 429 -18.52 -3.69 -0.77
N ILE A 430 -19.10 -2.56 -1.20
CA ILE A 430 -19.44 -2.31 -2.60
C ILE A 430 -18.19 -2.40 -3.48
N LEU A 431 -17.11 -1.77 -3.05
CA LEU A 431 -15.84 -1.78 -3.78
C LEU A 431 -15.24 -3.19 -3.87
N ALA A 432 -15.22 -3.94 -2.76
CA ALA A 432 -14.73 -5.32 -2.73
C ALA A 432 -15.57 -6.25 -3.61
N LEU A 433 -16.90 -6.08 -3.61
CA LEU A 433 -17.82 -6.84 -4.43
C LEU A 433 -17.57 -6.60 -5.92
N ILE A 434 -17.49 -5.32 -6.33
CA ILE A 434 -17.17 -4.94 -7.71
C ILE A 434 -15.82 -5.54 -8.12
N LEU A 435 -14.80 -5.39 -7.29
CA LEU A 435 -13.44 -5.83 -7.60
C LEU A 435 -13.35 -7.34 -7.76
N LEU A 436 -13.85 -8.12 -6.81
CA LEU A 436 -13.74 -9.58 -6.85
C LEU A 436 -14.68 -10.21 -7.88
N MET A 437 -15.89 -9.69 -8.05
CA MET A 437 -16.81 -10.19 -9.08
C MET A 437 -16.32 -9.82 -10.48
N ALA A 438 -15.86 -8.59 -10.70
CA ALA A 438 -15.28 -8.20 -12.00
C ALA A 438 -14.02 -8.98 -12.32
N GLY A 439 -13.17 -9.25 -11.31
CA GLY A 439 -11.98 -10.08 -11.48
C GLY A 439 -12.32 -11.53 -11.83
N ALA A 440 -13.30 -12.13 -11.15
CA ALA A 440 -13.78 -13.48 -11.47
C ALA A 440 -14.45 -13.54 -12.85
N ALA A 441 -15.20 -12.51 -13.25
CA ALA A 441 -15.78 -12.40 -14.58
C ALA A 441 -14.71 -12.21 -15.67
N ALA A 442 -13.63 -11.45 -15.40
CA ALA A 442 -12.52 -11.29 -16.32
C ALA A 442 -11.75 -12.60 -16.58
N ILE A 443 -11.72 -13.50 -15.59
CA ILE A 443 -11.12 -14.84 -15.67
C ILE A 443 -12.06 -15.86 -16.35
N ASP A 444 -13.35 -15.53 -16.53
CA ASP A 444 -14.40 -16.38 -17.13
C ASP A 444 -14.69 -17.66 -16.35
N VAL A 445 -14.84 -17.46 -15.03
CA VAL A 445 -15.29 -18.49 -14.09
C VAL A 445 -16.79 -18.73 -14.27
N THR A 446 -17.24 -19.93 -13.91
CA THR A 446 -18.67 -20.25 -13.84
C THR A 446 -19.45 -19.21 -13.01
N PRO A 447 -20.72 -18.91 -13.35
CA PRO A 447 -21.53 -17.93 -12.60
C PRO A 447 -21.60 -18.21 -11.10
N ALA A 448 -21.58 -19.49 -10.70
CA ALA A 448 -21.51 -19.91 -9.30
C ALA A 448 -20.20 -19.48 -8.63
N GLY A 449 -19.05 -19.61 -9.31
CA GLY A 449 -17.76 -19.15 -8.81
C GLY A 449 -17.66 -17.62 -8.69
N VAL A 450 -18.32 -16.87 -9.58
CA VAL A 450 -18.43 -15.40 -9.46
C VAL A 450 -19.24 -15.02 -8.21
N PHE A 451 -20.37 -15.68 -7.97
CA PHE A 451 -21.18 -15.47 -6.77
C PHE A 451 -20.41 -15.79 -5.48
N LEU A 452 -19.70 -16.93 -5.45
CA LEU A 452 -18.85 -17.31 -4.32
C LEU A 452 -17.72 -16.29 -4.07
N SER A 453 -17.09 -15.79 -5.12
CA SER A 453 -16.08 -14.72 -5.02
C SER A 453 -16.65 -13.44 -4.43
N GLY A 454 -17.90 -13.09 -4.80
CA GLY A 454 -18.64 -11.99 -4.19
C GLY A 454 -18.93 -12.20 -2.70
N MET A 455 -19.36 -13.41 -2.30
CA MET A 455 -19.56 -13.75 -0.88
C MET A 455 -18.28 -13.67 -0.06
N ILE A 456 -17.16 -14.15 -0.61
CA ILE A 456 -15.84 -14.02 0.03
C ILE A 456 -15.44 -12.54 0.15
N GLY A 457 -15.76 -11.72 -0.86
CA GLY A 457 -15.57 -10.27 -0.82
C GLY A 457 -16.33 -9.58 0.31
N ILE A 458 -17.60 -9.96 0.53
CA ILE A 458 -18.39 -9.47 1.66
C ILE A 458 -17.73 -9.89 2.98
N ALA A 459 -17.34 -11.16 3.12
CA ALA A 459 -16.66 -11.66 4.31
C ALA A 459 -15.38 -10.87 4.61
N LEU A 460 -14.50 -10.74 3.62
CA LEU A 460 -13.25 -9.96 3.72
C LEU A 460 -13.51 -8.51 4.10
N SER A 461 -14.52 -7.87 3.50
CA SER A 461 -14.85 -6.47 3.81
C SER A 461 -15.23 -6.28 5.28
N VAL A 462 -16.03 -7.20 5.85
CA VAL A 462 -16.42 -7.16 7.26
C VAL A 462 -15.20 -7.29 8.16
N GLY A 463 -14.33 -8.26 7.88
CA GLY A 463 -13.12 -8.51 8.67
C GLY A 463 -12.12 -7.36 8.60
N ILE A 464 -11.80 -6.88 7.39
CA ILE A 464 -10.83 -5.81 7.15
C ILE A 464 -11.32 -4.47 7.71
N VAL A 465 -12.58 -4.10 7.51
CA VAL A 465 -13.15 -2.85 8.06
C VAL A 465 -13.21 -2.92 9.58
N GLY A 466 -13.59 -4.07 10.15
CA GLY A 466 -13.59 -4.28 11.59
C GLY A 466 -12.19 -4.12 12.21
N LEU A 467 -11.17 -4.70 11.56
CA LEU A 467 -9.77 -4.50 11.94
C LEU A 467 -9.34 -3.04 11.78
N ALA A 468 -9.72 -2.37 10.68
CA ALA A 468 -9.28 -1.00 10.42
C ALA A 468 -9.82 -0.03 11.48
N VAL A 469 -11.11 -0.13 11.80
CA VAL A 469 -11.75 0.71 12.83
C VAL A 469 -11.28 0.31 14.23
N GLY A 470 -11.17 -1.00 14.52
CA GLY A 470 -10.73 -1.49 15.83
C GLY A 470 -9.29 -1.12 16.15
N VAL A 471 -8.35 -1.46 15.26
CA VAL A 471 -6.92 -1.12 15.42
C VAL A 471 -6.73 0.41 15.36
N GLY A 472 -7.47 1.11 14.50
CA GLY A 472 -7.49 2.57 14.45
C GLY A 472 -7.96 3.22 15.75
N ALA A 473 -8.87 2.58 16.49
CA ALA A 473 -9.28 3.01 17.83
C ALA A 473 -8.22 2.70 18.90
N THR A 474 -7.54 1.54 18.82
CA THR A 474 -6.48 1.18 19.79
C THR A 474 -5.26 2.10 19.72
N TYR A 475 -4.88 2.52 18.50
CA TYR A 475 -3.75 3.41 18.26
C TYR A 475 -4.19 4.86 18.00
N ALA A 476 -5.42 5.22 18.40
CA ALA A 476 -5.97 6.54 18.19
C ALA A 476 -5.08 7.59 18.87
N THR A 477 -4.56 8.51 18.07
CA THR A 477 -3.73 9.61 18.52
C THR A 477 -4.26 10.86 17.85
N PHE A 478 -4.68 11.85 18.65
CA PHE A 478 -5.45 13.00 18.16
C PHE A 478 -4.58 14.20 17.76
N ASP A 479 -3.26 14.09 17.93
CA ASP A 479 -2.31 15.18 17.72
C ASP A 479 -1.71 15.24 16.31
N TRP A 480 -2.08 14.33 15.40
CA TRP A 480 -1.45 14.28 14.08
C TRP A 480 -1.78 15.49 13.19
N ASP A 481 -0.79 15.86 12.36
CA ASP A 481 -0.83 17.07 11.52
C ASP A 481 -1.47 16.82 10.15
N THR A 482 -1.26 15.64 9.56
CA THR A 482 -1.77 15.29 8.22
C THR A 482 -2.31 13.85 8.17
N PRO A 483 -3.43 13.59 7.45
CA PRO A 483 -3.94 12.23 7.22
C PRO A 483 -2.90 11.23 6.68
N THR A 484 -1.97 11.70 5.85
CA THR A 484 -0.88 10.88 5.28
C THR A 484 0.11 10.37 6.33
N GLN A 485 0.37 11.15 7.38
CA GLN A 485 1.23 10.74 8.49
C GLN A 485 0.53 9.69 9.37
N ILE A 486 -0.78 9.80 9.56
CA ILE A 486 -1.58 8.80 10.27
C ILE A 486 -1.52 7.45 9.54
N ALA A 487 -1.68 7.48 8.21
CA ALA A 487 -1.58 6.29 7.36
C ALA A 487 -0.16 5.69 7.31
N ALA A 488 0.89 6.45 7.64
CA ALA A 488 2.27 5.97 7.75
C ALA A 488 2.69 5.64 9.21
N SER A 489 1.76 5.70 10.15
CA SER A 489 2.04 5.45 11.57
C SER A 489 2.29 3.97 11.86
N PHE A 490 2.91 3.69 13.02
CA PHE A 490 3.09 2.32 13.51
C PHE A 490 1.75 1.57 13.66
N GLY A 491 0.66 2.24 14.03
CA GLY A 491 -0.66 1.60 14.11
C GLY A 491 -1.16 1.12 12.74
N SER A 492 -0.86 1.88 11.68
CA SER A 492 -1.18 1.49 10.31
C SER A 492 -0.38 0.27 9.85
N LEU A 493 0.90 0.18 10.23
CA LEU A 493 1.73 -1.02 10.02
C LEU A 493 1.09 -2.24 10.69
N VAL A 494 0.71 -2.14 11.97
CA VAL A 494 0.07 -3.24 12.71
C VAL A 494 -1.24 -3.66 12.04
N PHE A 495 -2.07 -2.68 11.63
CA PHE A 495 -3.29 -2.96 10.89
C PHE A 495 -3.00 -3.70 9.58
N MET A 496 -2.03 -3.24 8.79
CA MET A 496 -1.66 -3.85 7.51
C MET A 496 -1.20 -5.30 7.68
N LEU A 497 -0.36 -5.58 8.68
CA LEU A 497 0.07 -6.95 9.01
C LEU A 497 -1.10 -7.85 9.37
N LEU A 498 -2.00 -7.37 10.23
CA LEU A 498 -3.18 -8.13 10.65
C LEU A 498 -4.15 -8.35 9.49
N ALA A 499 -4.32 -7.35 8.61
CA ALA A 499 -5.18 -7.45 7.44
C ALA A 499 -4.63 -8.46 6.42
N ILE A 500 -3.32 -8.44 6.12
CA ILE A 500 -2.68 -9.44 5.25
C ILE A 500 -2.80 -10.83 5.87
N THR A 501 -2.56 -10.96 7.19
CA THR A 501 -2.72 -12.24 7.89
C THR A 501 -4.16 -12.77 7.81
N LEU A 502 -5.14 -11.88 7.99
CA LEU A 502 -6.55 -12.22 7.82
C LEU A 502 -6.84 -12.70 6.39
N VAL A 503 -6.35 -11.98 5.38
CA VAL A 503 -6.49 -12.38 3.96
C VAL A 503 -5.90 -13.79 3.76
N MET A 504 -4.69 -14.06 4.26
CA MET A 504 -4.06 -15.39 4.16
C MET A 504 -4.84 -16.50 4.88
N ILE A 505 -5.41 -16.22 6.06
CA ILE A 505 -6.24 -17.19 6.77
C ILE A 505 -7.53 -17.47 5.98
N THR A 506 -8.16 -16.43 5.44
CA THR A 506 -9.39 -16.57 4.63
C THR A 506 -9.15 -17.21 3.27
N MET A 507 -7.91 -17.19 2.78
CA MET A 507 -7.52 -17.89 1.56
C MET A 507 -7.64 -19.41 1.69
N ILE A 508 -7.46 -19.98 2.88
CA ILE A 508 -7.55 -21.43 3.10
C ILE A 508 -8.95 -21.97 2.72
N PRO A 509 -10.06 -21.47 3.29
CA PRO A 509 -11.40 -21.88 2.86
C PRO A 509 -11.76 -21.41 1.46
N ALA A 510 -11.26 -20.25 1.02
CA ALA A 510 -11.51 -19.72 -0.33
C ALA A 510 -10.89 -20.59 -1.43
N ALA A 511 -9.66 -21.08 -1.24
CA ALA A 511 -8.99 -21.96 -2.19
C ALA A 511 -9.75 -23.27 -2.36
N LEU A 512 -10.26 -23.84 -1.26
CA LEU A 512 -11.10 -25.03 -1.29
C LEU A 512 -12.40 -24.79 -2.09
N LEU A 513 -13.07 -23.65 -1.87
CA LEU A 513 -14.25 -23.26 -2.64
C LEU A 513 -13.96 -23.13 -4.15
N ILE A 514 -12.82 -22.52 -4.49
CA ILE A 514 -12.45 -22.30 -5.89
C ILE A 514 -12.13 -23.64 -6.58
N VAL A 515 -11.35 -24.51 -5.95
CA VAL A 515 -11.00 -25.83 -6.50
C VAL A 515 -12.27 -26.63 -6.80
N LEU A 516 -13.25 -26.60 -5.91
CA LEU A 516 -14.55 -27.25 -6.12
C LEU A 516 -15.34 -26.63 -7.28
N SER A 517 -15.20 -25.33 -7.52
CA SER A 517 -15.96 -24.61 -8.56
C SER A 517 -15.30 -24.62 -9.95
N CYS A 518 -13.96 -24.72 -10.02
CA CYS A 518 -13.19 -24.56 -11.26
C CYS A 518 -12.65 -25.89 -11.83
N VAL A 519 -12.52 -26.95 -11.03
CA VAL A 519 -11.98 -28.24 -11.50
C VAL A 519 -13.13 -29.24 -11.73
N PRO A 520 -13.65 -29.39 -12.97
CA PRO A 520 -14.78 -30.28 -13.25
C PRO A 520 -14.52 -31.74 -12.87
N GLY A 521 -13.26 -32.21 -12.93
CA GLY A 521 -12.88 -33.59 -12.56
C GLY A 521 -13.07 -33.93 -11.07
N VAL A 522 -13.07 -32.93 -10.18
CA VAL A 522 -13.33 -33.13 -8.74
C VAL A 522 -14.83 -33.21 -8.45
N VAL A 523 -15.63 -32.42 -9.17
CA VAL A 523 -17.10 -32.38 -9.03
C VAL A 523 -17.73 -33.71 -9.42
N VAL A 524 -17.21 -34.37 -10.47
CA VAL A 524 -17.74 -35.66 -10.96
C VAL A 524 -17.44 -36.83 -10.02
N ARG A 525 -16.40 -36.74 -9.17
CA ARG A 525 -16.03 -37.80 -8.21
C ARG A 525 -16.78 -37.71 -6.87
N LEU A 526 -17.37 -36.57 -6.55
CA LEU A 526 -18.04 -36.33 -5.26
C LEU A 526 -19.54 -36.58 -5.37
N ARG A 527 -20.16 -37.17 -4.33
CA ARG A 527 -21.63 -37.20 -4.22
C ARG A 527 -22.16 -35.77 -4.08
N HIS A 528 -23.31 -35.47 -4.68
CA HIS A 528 -23.93 -34.14 -4.63
C HIS A 528 -24.12 -33.60 -3.19
N VAL A 529 -24.36 -34.47 -2.21
CA VAL A 529 -24.49 -34.10 -0.79
C VAL A 529 -23.15 -33.66 -0.20
N ASP A 530 -22.06 -34.36 -0.51
CA ASP A 530 -20.72 -34.05 -0.03
C ASP A 530 -20.20 -32.74 -0.63
N TYR A 531 -20.56 -32.46 -1.89
CA TYR A 531 -20.23 -31.20 -2.57
C TYR A 531 -20.92 -29.98 -1.92
N LEU A 532 -22.23 -30.08 -1.67
CA LEU A 532 -22.99 -28.99 -1.04
C LEU A 532 -22.57 -28.74 0.41
N THR A 533 -22.29 -29.79 1.17
CA THR A 533 -21.81 -29.67 2.55
C THR A 533 -20.43 -29.04 2.64
N LEU A 534 -19.51 -29.38 1.74
CA LEU A 534 -18.18 -28.75 1.70
C LEU A 534 -18.26 -27.26 1.41
N ILE A 535 -19.06 -26.85 0.41
CA ILE A 535 -19.26 -25.44 0.05
C ILE A 535 -19.89 -24.65 1.19
N ALA A 536 -20.90 -25.22 1.85
CA ALA A 536 -21.55 -24.57 2.98
C ALA A 536 -20.59 -24.40 4.15
N CYS A 537 -19.81 -25.43 4.47
CA CYS A 537 -18.84 -25.43 5.57
C CYS A 537 -17.70 -24.44 5.34
N SER A 538 -17.11 -24.40 4.13
CA SER A 538 -16.03 -23.47 3.81
C SER A 538 -16.51 -22.02 3.73
N SER A 539 -17.71 -21.78 3.18
CA SER A 539 -18.31 -20.43 3.15
C SER A 539 -18.64 -19.94 4.56
N PHE A 540 -19.17 -20.82 5.41
CA PHE A 540 -19.42 -20.54 6.82
C PHE A 540 -18.11 -20.24 7.55
N LEU A 541 -17.06 -21.04 7.34
CA LEU A 541 -15.75 -20.83 7.96
C LEU A 541 -15.16 -19.48 7.56
N ALA A 542 -15.23 -19.12 6.27
CA ALA A 542 -14.75 -17.82 5.78
C ALA A 542 -15.51 -16.65 6.42
N LEU A 543 -16.84 -16.73 6.51
CA LEU A 543 -17.66 -15.71 7.17
C LEU A 543 -17.39 -15.64 8.68
N PHE A 544 -17.30 -16.80 9.34
CA PHE A 544 -17.08 -16.91 10.77
C PHE A 544 -15.75 -16.28 11.20
N VAL A 545 -14.66 -16.61 10.51
CA VAL A 545 -13.33 -16.06 10.79
C VAL A 545 -13.35 -14.53 10.66
N ASN A 546 -13.90 -14.00 9.57
CA ASN A 546 -13.94 -12.55 9.36
C ASN A 546 -14.85 -11.83 10.36
N PHE A 547 -16.02 -12.38 10.65
CA PHE A 547 -16.96 -11.80 11.60
C PHE A 547 -16.42 -11.81 13.03
N TYR A 548 -15.81 -12.92 13.46
CA TYR A 548 -15.21 -13.03 14.78
C TYR A 548 -14.03 -12.06 14.93
N THR A 549 -13.19 -11.96 13.90
CA THR A 549 -12.06 -11.01 13.87
C THR A 549 -12.55 -9.57 13.97
N ALA A 550 -13.59 -9.20 13.21
CA ALA A 550 -14.19 -7.86 13.29
C ALA A 550 -14.75 -7.56 14.68
N ARG A 551 -15.50 -8.50 15.28
CA ARG A 551 -16.08 -8.33 16.62
C ARG A 551 -15.00 -8.20 17.69
N TRP A 552 -13.95 -9.01 17.61
CA TRP A 552 -12.82 -8.95 18.54
C TRP A 552 -12.09 -7.60 18.42
N ALA A 553 -11.80 -7.15 17.19
CA ALA A 553 -11.12 -5.88 16.94
C ALA A 553 -11.91 -4.66 17.44
N LEU A 554 -13.22 -4.63 17.20
CA LEU A 554 -14.10 -3.55 17.67
C LEU A 554 -14.18 -3.50 19.21
N ARG A 555 -14.21 -4.66 19.87
CA ARG A 555 -14.17 -4.73 21.34
C ARG A 555 -12.85 -4.22 21.90
N ALA A 556 -11.73 -4.70 21.36
CA ALA A 556 -10.40 -4.23 21.75
C ALA A 556 -10.25 -2.71 21.55
N GLY A 557 -10.76 -2.18 20.42
CA GLY A 557 -10.77 -0.75 20.14
C GLY A 557 -11.58 0.07 21.14
N THR A 558 -12.79 -0.39 21.50
CA THR A 558 -13.66 0.30 22.46
C THR A 558 -13.11 0.28 23.89
N GLU A 559 -12.50 -0.84 24.31
CA GLU A 559 -11.81 -0.93 25.61
C GLU A 559 -10.59 -0.02 25.69
N SER A 560 -9.80 0.07 24.61
CA SER A 560 -8.64 0.97 24.56
C SER A 560 -9.06 2.44 24.67
N LEU A 561 -10.13 2.84 23.97
CA LEU A 561 -10.66 4.19 24.08
C LEU A 561 -11.16 4.50 25.50
N ARG A 562 -11.75 3.51 26.20
CA ARG A 562 -12.15 3.67 27.62
C ARG A 562 -10.96 3.84 28.56
N ARG A 563 -9.81 3.25 28.26
CA ARG A 563 -8.59 3.44 29.08
C ARG A 563 -8.03 4.84 28.94
N LEU A 564 -8.15 5.46 27.77
CA LEU A 564 -7.77 6.87 27.56
C LEU A 564 -8.69 7.85 28.32
N GLU A 565 -9.85 7.40 28.81
CA GLU A 565 -10.76 8.21 29.63
C GLU A 565 -10.38 8.25 31.11
N ARG A 566 -9.58 7.29 31.59
CA ARG A 566 -9.16 7.16 32.99
C ARG A 566 -7.78 7.78 33.16
#